data_AF-A0A8T4D0V3-F1
#
_entry.id   AF-A0A8T4D0V3-F1
#
_cell.length_a   1.000
_cell.length_b   1.000
_cell.length_c   1.000
_cell.angle_alpha   90.00
_cell.angle_beta   90.00
_cell.angle_gamma   90.00
#
_symmetry.space_group_name_H-M   'P 1'
#
loop_
_entity.id
_entity.type
_entity.pdbx_description
1 polymer ?
#
loop_
_entity_poly.entity_id
_entity_poly.type
_entity_poly.pdbx_seq_one_letter_code
_entity_poly.pdbx_strand_id
1 'polypeptide(L)'
;MKYMFLAILVLSLILTGCSNYSEEPINNIQPTQEINTQQQTSTHEETTTIVEEKSEPVYVEYDEEEVLADTKPYLDAIITDNHDLRVLAAEISEGCSDDECRAVEIFDYVVMNYEYISDPRGVELIQSPHDTLEVGGGDCEDLTILYNSLLENVGIETKLVLTKDHAYSLVCGLDVESTNQYVADLLYDTTWDEYYNGIDYYIFDDMDCIVGDGANGYFLGDDSNIEKEEKIAIDPITLTIDFLN
;
A
#
# COMPACT_ATOMS: atom_id res chain seq x y z
N MET A 1 53.01 6.75 -2.76
CA MET A 1 53.10 6.05 -4.06
C MET A 1 51.73 5.41 -4.28
N LYS A 2 50.76 6.10 -4.89
CA LYS A 2 50.56 6.38 -6.33
C LYS A 2 50.36 5.11 -7.17
N TYR A 3 49.11 4.68 -7.28
CA TYR A 3 48.48 4.07 -8.45
C TYR A 3 46.99 4.47 -8.34
N MET A 4 46.46 5.52 -8.96
CA MET A 4 46.52 6.02 -10.34
C MET A 4 45.68 5.17 -11.32
N PHE A 5 44.43 5.63 -11.50
CA PHE A 5 43.56 5.58 -12.69
C PHE A 5 43.31 4.24 -13.41
N LEU A 6 42.02 3.86 -13.49
CA LEU A 6 41.37 3.68 -14.80
C LEU A 6 39.83 3.80 -14.67
N ALA A 7 39.32 5.01 -14.93
CA ALA A 7 37.92 5.20 -15.31
C ALA A 7 37.80 4.84 -16.79
N ILE A 8 36.93 3.88 -17.14
CA ILE A 8 36.51 3.64 -18.52
C ILE A 8 35.04 4.02 -18.62
N LEU A 9 34.83 5.18 -19.21
CA LEU A 9 33.55 5.73 -19.62
C LEU A 9 33.27 5.14 -21.01
N VAL A 10 32.32 4.19 -21.11
CA VAL A 10 31.78 3.75 -22.41
C VAL A 10 30.41 4.39 -22.58
N LEU A 11 30.44 5.55 -23.23
CA LEU A 11 29.29 6.16 -23.86
C LEU A 11 29.05 5.44 -25.19
N SER A 12 27.96 4.69 -25.31
CA SER A 12 27.46 4.22 -26.62
C SER A 12 25.99 4.58 -26.76
N LEU A 13 25.76 5.78 -27.31
CA LEU A 13 24.57 6.11 -28.07
C LEU A 13 24.50 5.17 -29.28
N ILE A 14 23.45 4.34 -29.35
CA ILE A 14 22.93 3.81 -30.60
C ILE A 14 21.47 4.25 -30.70
N LEU A 15 21.29 5.41 -31.32
CA LEU A 15 20.06 5.80 -31.99
C LEU A 15 20.02 5.12 -33.36
N THR A 16 18.93 4.38 -33.60
CA THR A 16 18.17 4.10 -34.84
C THR A 16 17.55 2.72 -34.63
N GLY A 17 16.24 2.50 -34.62
CA GLY A 17 15.14 3.18 -35.29
C GLY A 17 14.28 2.13 -36.00
N CYS A 18 12.98 2.41 -36.11
CA CYS A 18 11.95 1.75 -36.93
C CYS A 18 11.14 0.60 -36.29
N SER A 19 9.98 0.95 -35.75
CA SER A 19 8.73 0.36 -36.26
C SER A 19 7.65 1.43 -36.36
N ASN A 20 7.26 1.71 -37.61
CA ASN A 20 6.13 2.56 -37.95
C ASN A 20 4.83 1.90 -37.49
N TYR A 21 4.05 2.56 -36.63
CA TYR A 21 2.62 2.29 -36.60
C TYR A 21 1.94 3.32 -37.50
N SER A 22 1.43 2.82 -38.63
CA SER A 22 0.58 3.55 -39.54
C SER A 22 -0.79 3.75 -38.90
N GLU A 23 -1.20 5.01 -38.72
CA GLU A 23 -2.60 5.35 -38.56
C GLU A 23 -3.29 5.24 -39.93
N GLU A 24 -4.32 4.39 -40.01
CA GLU A 24 -5.31 4.40 -41.08
C GLU A 24 -6.72 4.38 -40.44
N PRO A 25 -7.70 5.06 -41.06
CA PRO A 25 -8.87 5.60 -40.36
C PRO A 25 -10.08 4.66 -40.42
N ILE A 26 -10.93 4.69 -39.40
CA ILE A 26 -12.28 4.11 -39.50
C ILE A 26 -13.33 5.21 -39.44
N ASN A 27 -14.03 5.30 -40.57
CA ASN A 27 -15.09 6.21 -40.97
C ASN A 27 -16.27 6.37 -39.99
N ASN A 28 -16.64 7.63 -39.79
CA ASN A 28 -17.99 8.21 -39.89
C ASN A 28 -19.20 7.39 -39.42
N ILE A 29 -19.74 7.76 -38.26
CA ILE A 29 -21.19 7.97 -38.10
C ILE A 29 -21.40 9.33 -37.42
N GLN A 30 -22.04 10.25 -38.14
CA GLN A 30 -22.45 11.60 -37.72
C GLN A 30 -23.88 11.82 -38.27
N PRO A 31 -24.63 12.79 -37.74
CA PRO A 31 -25.76 12.62 -36.85
C PRO A 31 -27.11 12.73 -37.57
N THR A 32 -28.19 12.20 -36.98
CA THR A 32 -29.55 12.56 -37.42
C THR A 32 -30.13 13.64 -36.52
N GLN A 33 -30.57 14.70 -37.20
CA GLN A 33 -31.13 15.93 -36.66
C GLN A 33 -32.65 15.81 -36.42
N GLU A 34 -33.06 16.48 -35.34
CA GLU A 34 -34.28 17.27 -35.11
C GLU A 34 -35.58 16.96 -35.88
N ILE A 35 -36.62 16.67 -35.09
CA ILE A 35 -37.99 17.14 -35.38
C ILE A 35 -38.38 18.12 -34.28
N ASN A 36 -38.59 19.37 -34.69
CA ASN A 36 -39.01 20.49 -33.87
C ASN A 36 -40.53 20.64 -34.00
N THR A 37 -41.31 20.69 -32.92
CA THR A 37 -42.65 21.31 -32.94
C THR A 37 -43.00 21.94 -31.59
N GLN A 38 -42.76 23.25 -31.53
CA GLN A 38 -43.59 24.31 -30.94
C GLN A 38 -44.02 24.22 -29.45
N GLN A 39 -43.24 24.95 -28.65
CA GLN A 39 -43.62 25.91 -27.61
C GLN A 39 -45.11 26.02 -27.22
N GLN A 40 -45.41 25.73 -25.94
CA GLN A 40 -46.27 26.60 -25.15
C GLN A 40 -45.92 26.53 -23.65
N THR A 41 -45.48 27.67 -23.13
CA THR A 41 -45.24 28.00 -21.72
C THR A 41 -46.52 27.92 -20.90
N SER A 42 -46.47 27.24 -19.75
CA SER A 42 -47.34 27.57 -18.61
C SER A 42 -46.65 27.18 -17.30
N THR A 43 -46.56 28.17 -16.43
CA THR A 43 -46.07 28.18 -15.05
C THR A 43 -46.74 27.12 -14.17
N HIS A 44 -45.96 26.32 -13.45
CA HIS A 44 -46.22 26.02 -12.05
C HIS A 44 -44.94 25.51 -11.37
N GLU A 45 -44.57 26.24 -10.32
CA GLU A 45 -43.58 25.89 -9.31
C GLU A 45 -44.14 24.70 -8.51
N GLU A 46 -43.53 23.52 -8.65
CA GLU A 46 -43.83 22.36 -7.81
C GLU A 46 -42.52 21.86 -7.22
N THR A 47 -42.23 22.34 -6.02
CA THR A 47 -41.14 21.90 -5.17
C THR A 47 -41.36 20.43 -4.83
N THR A 48 -40.73 19.54 -5.58
CA THR A 48 -40.68 18.11 -5.24
C THR A 48 -39.56 17.93 -4.24
N THR A 49 -39.92 17.81 -2.97
CA THR A 49 -39.03 17.32 -1.92
C THR A 49 -38.62 15.90 -2.26
N ILE A 50 -37.38 15.71 -2.71
CA ILE A 50 -36.74 14.39 -2.76
C ILE A 50 -36.48 14.02 -1.31
N VAL A 51 -37.30 13.12 -0.77
CA VAL A 51 -36.99 12.44 0.49
C VAL A 51 -35.97 11.39 0.11
N GLU A 52 -34.70 11.65 0.39
CA GLU A 52 -33.66 10.61 0.40
C GLU A 52 -34.05 9.59 1.48
N GLU A 53 -34.57 8.45 1.03
CA GLU A 53 -34.71 7.28 1.86
C GLU A 53 -33.31 6.77 2.16
N LYS A 54 -32.80 7.12 3.34
CA LYS A 54 -31.55 6.60 3.89
C LYS A 54 -31.72 5.08 4.02
N SER A 55 -31.21 4.33 3.04
CA SER A 55 -31.15 2.87 3.11
C SER A 55 -30.26 2.49 4.29
N GLU A 56 -30.76 1.61 5.15
CA GLU A 56 -29.95 1.02 6.22
C GLU A 56 -28.73 0.30 5.60
N PRO A 57 -27.56 0.34 6.26
CA PRO A 57 -26.38 -0.37 5.78
C PRO A 57 -26.69 -1.87 5.67
N VAL A 58 -26.41 -2.45 4.52
CA VAL A 58 -26.48 -3.90 4.32
C VAL A 58 -25.25 -4.48 4.99
N TYR A 59 -25.45 -5.16 6.12
CA TYR A 59 -24.39 -5.94 6.76
C TYR A 59 -24.12 -7.18 5.89
N VAL A 60 -22.96 -7.23 5.25
CA VAL A 60 -22.46 -8.45 4.60
C VAL A 60 -21.98 -9.35 5.73
N GLU A 61 -22.64 -10.50 5.91
CA GLU A 61 -22.19 -11.53 6.83
C GLU A 61 -21.04 -12.29 6.14
N TYR A 62 -19.82 -12.07 6.60
CA TYR A 62 -18.64 -12.76 6.10
C TYR A 62 -18.55 -14.17 6.67
N ASP A 63 -18.18 -15.12 5.82
CA ASP A 63 -17.73 -16.43 6.28
C ASP A 63 -16.25 -16.33 6.66
N GLU A 64 -15.96 -16.27 7.97
CA GLU A 64 -14.59 -16.20 8.50
C GLU A 64 -13.73 -17.37 8.01
N GLU A 65 -14.32 -18.56 7.76
CA GLU A 65 -13.58 -19.72 7.26
C GLU A 65 -13.13 -19.50 5.80
N GLU A 66 -13.98 -18.87 4.98
CA GLU A 66 -13.66 -18.49 3.60
C GLU A 66 -12.56 -17.43 3.56
N VAL A 67 -12.70 -16.39 4.38
CA VAL A 67 -11.69 -15.31 4.52
C VAL A 67 -10.33 -15.89 4.92
N LEU A 68 -10.28 -16.75 5.94
CA LEU A 68 -9.03 -17.36 6.36
C LEU A 68 -8.45 -18.29 5.30
N ALA A 69 -9.29 -19.01 4.55
CA ALA A 69 -8.82 -19.89 3.47
C ALA A 69 -8.15 -19.11 2.34
N ASP A 70 -8.73 -17.98 1.94
CA ASP A 70 -8.21 -17.14 0.86
C ASP A 70 -6.94 -16.38 1.28
N THR A 71 -6.86 -15.97 2.54
CA THR A 71 -5.72 -15.19 3.07
C THR A 71 -4.58 -16.04 3.59
N LYS A 72 -4.81 -17.35 3.83
CA LYS A 72 -3.81 -18.27 4.38
C LYS A 72 -2.43 -18.20 3.70
N PRO A 73 -2.31 -18.16 2.37
CA PRO A 73 -1.00 -18.14 1.72
C PRO A 73 -0.15 -16.93 2.12
N TYR A 74 -0.77 -15.77 2.31
CA TYR A 74 -0.11 -14.54 2.75
C TYR A 74 0.27 -14.60 4.22
N LEU A 75 -0.64 -15.08 5.08
CA LEU A 75 -0.39 -15.24 6.51
C LEU A 75 0.72 -16.25 6.79
N ASP A 76 0.75 -17.36 6.06
CA ASP A 76 1.80 -18.39 6.16
C ASP A 76 3.18 -17.85 5.73
N ALA A 77 3.22 -16.83 4.88
CA ALA A 77 4.46 -16.22 4.42
C ALA A 77 5.07 -15.24 5.44
N ILE A 78 4.27 -14.72 6.38
CA ILE A 78 4.74 -13.87 7.47
C ILE A 78 5.48 -14.74 8.50
N ILE A 79 6.77 -14.46 8.72
CA ILE A 79 7.62 -15.24 9.61
C ILE A 79 7.82 -14.49 10.92
N THR A 80 7.27 -15.00 12.02
CA THR A 80 7.24 -14.29 13.33
C THR A 80 8.25 -14.82 14.37
N ASP A 81 8.95 -15.92 14.09
CA ASP A 81 9.98 -16.51 14.98
C ASP A 81 11.19 -17.00 14.17
N ASN A 82 12.01 -16.05 13.72
CA ASN A 82 13.22 -16.28 12.93
C ASN A 82 14.40 -15.46 13.43
N HIS A 83 15.47 -16.17 13.80
CA HIS A 83 16.67 -15.56 14.35
C HIS A 83 17.31 -14.52 13.43
N ASP A 84 17.38 -14.78 12.12
CA ASP A 84 18.11 -13.93 11.18
C ASP A 84 17.31 -12.66 10.88
N LEU A 85 15.97 -12.77 10.75
CA LEU A 85 15.09 -11.60 10.63
C LEU A 85 15.11 -10.75 11.91
N ARG A 86 15.17 -11.39 13.09
CA ARG A 86 15.33 -10.68 14.37
C ARG A 86 16.66 -9.95 14.49
N VAL A 87 17.76 -10.54 14.02
CA VAL A 87 19.06 -9.88 13.97
C VAL A 87 19.00 -8.67 13.03
N LEU A 88 18.46 -8.85 11.83
CA LEU A 88 18.32 -7.78 10.85
C LEU A 88 17.50 -6.61 11.40
N ALA A 89 16.32 -6.88 11.94
CA ALA A 89 15.45 -5.85 12.53
C ALA A 89 16.11 -5.12 13.71
N ALA A 90 16.86 -5.84 14.56
CA ALA A 90 17.60 -5.23 15.67
C ALA A 90 18.81 -4.40 15.21
N GLU A 91 19.47 -4.78 14.11
CA GLU A 91 20.57 -4.02 13.50
C GLU A 91 20.07 -2.73 12.84
N ILE A 92 18.97 -2.81 12.08
CA ILE A 92 18.32 -1.64 11.47
C ILE A 92 17.97 -0.60 12.55
N SER A 93 17.44 -1.08 13.68
CA SER A 93 16.89 -0.22 14.73
C SER A 93 17.77 -0.08 15.98
N GLU A 94 19.09 -0.31 15.87
CA GLU A 94 20.03 -0.27 17.01
C GLU A 94 20.00 1.07 17.77
N GLY A 95 19.70 2.17 17.07
CA GLY A 95 19.61 3.52 17.65
C GLY A 95 18.32 3.83 18.40
N CYS A 96 17.31 2.97 18.33
CA CYS A 96 15.96 3.26 18.82
C CYS A 96 15.75 2.93 20.29
N SER A 97 15.17 3.89 21.03
CA SER A 97 14.83 3.72 22.44
C SER A 97 13.51 3.00 22.69
N ASP A 98 12.58 3.08 21.75
CA ASP A 98 11.18 2.64 21.86
C ASP A 98 10.72 1.96 20.57
N ASP A 99 9.50 1.42 20.58
CA ASP A 99 8.96 0.64 19.47
C ASP A 99 8.48 1.53 18.32
N GLU A 100 8.04 2.76 18.62
CA GLU A 100 7.69 3.77 17.63
C GLU A 100 8.89 4.09 16.72
N CYS A 101 10.06 4.36 17.29
CA CYS A 101 11.28 4.55 16.51
C CYS A 101 11.63 3.31 15.70
N ARG A 102 11.57 2.10 16.32
CA ARG A 102 11.92 0.84 15.63
C ARG A 102 11.03 0.62 14.42
N ALA A 103 9.73 0.82 14.56
CA ALA A 103 8.77 0.65 13.47
C ALA A 103 9.08 1.60 12.30
N VAL A 104 9.37 2.87 12.60
CA VAL A 104 9.70 3.87 11.58
C VAL A 104 11.01 3.55 10.86
N GLU A 105 12.09 3.19 11.58
CA GLU A 105 13.38 2.83 10.97
C GLU A 105 13.29 1.54 10.13
N ILE A 106 12.52 0.55 10.60
CA ILE A 106 12.30 -0.70 9.85
C ILE A 106 11.47 -0.41 8.58
N PHE A 107 10.47 0.46 8.67
CA PHE A 107 9.69 0.88 7.50
C PHE A 107 10.56 1.61 6.48
N ASP A 108 11.35 2.60 6.92
CA ASP A 108 12.31 3.32 6.08
C ASP A 108 13.27 2.35 5.39
N TYR A 109 13.81 1.39 6.13
CA TYR A 109 14.66 0.34 5.57
C TYR A 109 13.97 -0.42 4.43
N VAL A 110 12.73 -0.88 4.63
CA VAL A 110 12.00 -1.63 3.59
C VAL A 110 11.80 -0.75 2.36
N VAL A 111 11.33 0.47 2.55
CA VAL A 111 10.98 1.40 1.47
C VAL A 111 12.21 1.90 0.71
N MET A 112 13.35 2.06 1.39
CA MET A 112 14.58 2.60 0.79
C MET A 112 15.49 1.55 0.17
N ASN A 113 15.35 0.27 0.51
CA ASN A 113 16.26 -0.78 0.06
C ASN A 113 15.64 -1.78 -0.91
N TYR A 114 14.32 -1.79 -1.08
CA TYR A 114 13.62 -2.75 -1.92
C TYR A 114 12.77 -2.06 -2.99
N GLU A 115 12.84 -2.56 -4.23
CA GLU A 115 12.08 -2.00 -5.34
C GLU A 115 10.69 -2.61 -5.44
N TYR A 116 9.71 -1.83 -5.89
CA TYR A 116 8.42 -2.39 -6.28
C TYR A 116 8.57 -3.18 -7.58
N ILE A 117 8.37 -4.49 -7.52
CA ILE A 117 8.51 -5.41 -8.64
C ILE A 117 7.19 -6.17 -8.80
N SER A 118 6.41 -5.80 -9.81
CA SER A 118 5.17 -6.49 -10.12
C SER A 118 5.38 -7.97 -10.44
N ASP A 119 4.39 -8.75 -10.05
CA ASP A 119 4.32 -10.14 -10.36
C ASP A 119 4.40 -10.53 -11.84
N PRO A 120 4.86 -11.77 -12.15
CA PRO A 120 4.76 -12.30 -13.49
C PRO A 120 3.30 -12.31 -13.97
N ARG A 121 3.09 -11.94 -15.23
CA ARG A 121 1.73 -11.76 -15.78
C ARG A 121 0.80 -12.96 -15.51
N GLY A 122 -0.29 -12.69 -14.82
CA GLY A 122 -1.41 -13.61 -14.63
C GLY A 122 -1.18 -14.67 -13.55
N VAL A 123 -0.19 -14.46 -12.68
CA VAL A 123 0.01 -15.23 -11.46
C VAL A 123 0.16 -14.27 -10.29
N GLU A 124 -0.27 -14.74 -9.12
CA GLU A 124 0.12 -14.20 -7.83
C GLU A 124 1.33 -15.01 -7.34
N LEU A 125 2.46 -14.38 -7.02
CA LEU A 125 3.66 -14.99 -6.48
C LEU A 125 3.99 -14.36 -5.12
N ILE A 126 3.38 -14.93 -4.09
CA ILE A 126 3.66 -14.57 -2.70
C ILE A 126 5.08 -14.99 -2.33
N GLN A 127 5.93 -14.01 -2.02
CA GLN A 127 7.30 -14.22 -1.57
C GLN A 127 7.38 -14.35 -0.05
N SER A 128 8.32 -15.19 0.41
CA SER A 128 8.75 -15.14 1.81
C SER A 128 9.61 -13.89 2.04
N PRO A 129 9.76 -13.39 3.28
CA PRO A 129 10.68 -12.28 3.55
C PRO A 129 12.10 -12.55 3.04
N HIS A 130 12.58 -13.81 3.11
CA HIS A 130 13.90 -14.16 2.58
C HIS A 130 13.99 -14.05 1.06
N ASP A 131 12.93 -14.40 0.34
CA ASP A 131 12.87 -14.26 -1.11
C ASP A 131 12.85 -12.78 -1.51
N THR A 132 12.04 -11.95 -0.85
CA THR A 132 12.01 -10.49 -1.09
C THR A 132 13.39 -9.86 -0.83
N LEU A 133 14.06 -10.26 0.25
CA LEU A 133 15.43 -9.83 0.56
C LEU A 133 16.43 -10.25 -0.52
N GLU A 134 16.30 -11.46 -1.08
CA GLU A 134 17.20 -12.00 -2.11
C GLU A 134 16.94 -11.38 -3.50
N VAL A 135 15.68 -11.21 -3.87
CA VAL A 135 15.23 -10.60 -5.13
C VAL A 135 15.55 -9.11 -5.16
N GLY A 136 15.54 -8.46 -4.00
CA GLY A 136 15.73 -7.01 -3.87
C GLY A 136 14.44 -6.21 -4.10
N GLY A 137 13.28 -6.85 -3.95
CA GLY A 137 11.98 -6.25 -4.22
C GLY A 137 10.85 -7.25 -4.37
N GLY A 138 9.64 -6.72 -4.48
CA GLY A 138 8.37 -7.42 -4.64
C GLY A 138 7.26 -6.39 -4.79
N ASP A 139 6.02 -6.80 -4.98
CA ASP A 139 4.88 -5.87 -5.00
C ASP A 139 4.23 -5.75 -3.60
N CYS A 140 2.93 -5.50 -3.52
CA CYS A 140 2.29 -4.97 -2.32
C CYS A 140 2.33 -5.92 -1.14
N GLU A 141 2.01 -7.18 -1.38
CA GLU A 141 1.99 -8.22 -0.36
C GLU A 141 3.41 -8.59 0.05
N ASP A 142 4.37 -8.64 -0.88
CA ASP A 142 5.74 -9.05 -0.60
C ASP A 142 6.42 -8.07 0.35
N LEU A 143 6.30 -6.77 0.05
CA LEU A 143 6.86 -5.72 0.90
C LEU A 143 6.14 -5.64 2.24
N THR A 144 4.84 -5.91 2.27
CA THR A 144 4.06 -5.99 3.52
C THR A 144 4.46 -7.20 4.36
N ILE A 145 4.66 -8.36 3.74
CA ILE A 145 5.11 -9.61 4.39
C ILE A 145 6.50 -9.41 4.97
N LEU A 146 7.42 -8.79 4.22
CA LEU A 146 8.75 -8.44 4.72
C LEU A 146 8.66 -7.51 5.94
N TYR A 147 7.88 -6.45 5.84
CA TYR A 147 7.72 -5.47 6.92
C TYR A 147 7.12 -6.12 8.18
N ASN A 148 6.01 -6.84 8.06
CA ASN A 148 5.38 -7.55 9.18
C ASN A 148 6.33 -8.56 9.81
N SER A 149 7.06 -9.32 8.99
CA SER A 149 8.02 -10.30 9.51
C SER A 149 9.14 -9.64 10.31
N LEU A 150 9.66 -8.48 9.89
CA LEU A 150 10.70 -7.77 10.64
C LEU A 150 10.18 -7.25 11.99
N LEU A 151 8.98 -6.65 11.99
CA LEU A 151 8.33 -6.10 13.20
C LEU A 151 8.00 -7.19 14.23
N GLU A 152 7.35 -8.28 13.80
CA GLU A 152 6.96 -9.38 14.69
C GLU A 152 8.19 -10.04 15.34
N ASN A 153 9.30 -10.14 14.62
CA ASN A 153 10.55 -10.67 15.16
C ASN A 153 11.21 -9.79 16.24
N VAL A 154 10.85 -8.51 16.33
CA VAL A 154 11.24 -7.61 17.43
C VAL A 154 10.13 -7.36 18.44
N GLY A 155 8.98 -8.04 18.29
CA GLY A 155 7.87 -8.03 19.24
C GLY A 155 6.89 -6.87 19.06
N ILE A 156 6.86 -6.25 17.88
CA ILE A 156 5.88 -5.23 17.53
C ILE A 156 4.74 -5.92 16.79
N GLU A 157 3.52 -5.76 17.32
CA GLU A 157 2.32 -6.43 16.82
C GLU A 157 1.91 -5.87 15.46
N THR A 158 1.55 -6.77 14.54
CA THR A 158 1.09 -6.40 13.20
C THR A 158 -0.21 -7.08 12.81
N LYS A 159 -0.91 -6.49 11.83
CA LYS A 159 -1.98 -7.14 11.09
C LYS A 159 -1.74 -6.97 9.60
N LEU A 160 -1.98 -8.03 8.84
CA LEU A 160 -2.01 -7.98 7.39
C LEU A 160 -3.38 -7.42 6.97
N VAL A 161 -3.38 -6.36 6.17
CA VAL A 161 -4.59 -5.87 5.52
C VAL A 161 -4.53 -6.22 4.04
N LEU A 162 -5.60 -6.84 3.57
CA LEU A 162 -5.80 -7.15 2.16
C LEU A 162 -7.04 -6.42 1.65
N THR A 163 -6.89 -5.76 0.51
CA THR A 163 -8.01 -5.28 -0.32
C THR A 163 -8.07 -6.13 -1.59
N LYS A 164 -8.93 -5.75 -2.52
CA LYS A 164 -9.01 -6.42 -3.81
C LYS A 164 -7.74 -6.27 -4.65
N ASP A 165 -7.01 -5.17 -4.49
CA ASP A 165 -5.92 -4.76 -5.37
C ASP A 165 -4.67 -4.27 -4.63
N HIS A 166 -4.62 -4.41 -3.31
CA HIS A 166 -3.52 -3.93 -2.49
C HIS A 166 -3.35 -4.71 -1.19
N ALA A 167 -2.14 -4.62 -0.62
CA ALA A 167 -1.80 -5.16 0.68
C ALA A 167 -0.96 -4.14 1.47
N TYR A 168 -1.23 -4.03 2.77
CA TYR A 168 -0.48 -3.14 3.68
C TYR A 168 -0.52 -3.65 5.12
N SER A 169 0.31 -3.05 5.97
CA SER A 169 0.44 -3.40 7.38
C SER A 169 -0.40 -2.48 8.26
N LEU A 170 -1.05 -3.04 9.29
CA LEU A 170 -1.33 -2.28 10.52
C LEU A 170 -0.27 -2.64 11.56
N VAL A 171 0.33 -1.62 12.17
CA VAL A 171 1.31 -1.75 13.25
C VAL A 171 0.66 -1.29 14.54
N CYS A 172 0.48 -2.18 15.50
CA CYS A 172 -0.39 -1.98 16.65
C CYS A 172 0.37 -1.73 17.95
N GLY A 173 -0.29 -1.07 18.90
CA GLY A 173 0.25 -0.78 20.24
C GLY A 173 1.29 0.32 20.29
N LEU A 174 1.34 1.19 19.27
CA LEU A 174 2.25 2.31 19.17
C LEU A 174 1.57 3.63 19.54
N ASP A 175 2.29 4.51 20.25
CA ASP A 175 1.82 5.88 20.45
C ASP A 175 1.88 6.66 19.14
N VAL A 176 0.71 7.07 18.65
CA VAL A 176 0.58 7.79 17.39
C VAL A 176 1.40 9.08 17.42
N GLU A 177 1.25 9.93 18.43
CA GLU A 177 1.96 11.23 18.47
C GLU A 177 3.49 11.06 18.43
N SER A 178 4.03 10.10 19.16
CA SER A 178 5.45 9.76 19.17
C SER A 178 5.92 9.20 17.83
N THR A 179 5.17 8.27 17.24
CA THR A 179 5.47 7.72 15.91
C THR A 179 5.58 8.83 14.88
N ASN A 180 4.66 9.79 14.93
CA ASN A 180 4.58 10.93 14.00
C ASN A 180 5.80 11.82 14.08
N GLN A 181 6.30 12.02 15.30
CA GLN A 181 7.52 12.78 15.52
C GLN A 181 8.72 12.08 14.89
N TYR A 182 8.84 10.76 15.04
CA TYR A 182 9.92 10.00 14.42
C TYR A 182 9.86 10.05 12.89
N VAL A 183 8.69 9.87 12.28
CA VAL A 183 8.58 9.98 10.83
C VAL A 183 8.88 11.42 10.39
N ALA A 184 8.37 12.45 11.07
CA ALA A 184 8.67 13.84 10.73
C ALA A 184 10.17 14.17 10.81
N ASP A 185 10.88 13.61 11.80
CA ASP A 185 12.33 13.78 11.94
C ASP A 185 13.09 13.10 10.79
N LEU A 186 12.64 11.91 10.35
CA LEU A 186 13.16 11.22 9.16
C LEU A 186 12.95 12.03 7.88
N LEU A 187 11.75 12.62 7.69
CA LEU A 187 11.45 13.47 6.53
C LEU A 187 12.24 14.77 6.52
N TYR A 188 12.58 15.30 7.70
CA TYR A 188 13.33 16.55 7.81
C TYR A 188 14.81 16.42 7.41
N ASP A 189 15.43 15.27 7.69
CA ASP A 189 16.85 15.01 7.33
C ASP A 189 17.03 14.63 5.85
N THR A 190 15.93 14.30 5.18
CA THR A 190 15.92 13.80 3.80
C THR A 190 15.51 14.93 2.83
N THR A 191 16.19 15.06 1.69
CA THR A 191 15.85 16.08 0.65
C THR A 191 14.59 15.71 -0.16
N TRP A 192 13.64 14.99 0.43
CA TRP A 192 12.68 14.14 -0.25
C TRP A 192 11.21 14.56 -0.02
N ASP A 193 10.93 15.86 -0.15
CA ASP A 193 9.56 16.44 -0.15
C ASP A 193 8.61 15.78 -1.18
N GLU A 194 9.10 14.98 -2.13
CA GLU A 194 8.30 14.40 -3.22
C GLU A 194 7.96 12.91 -3.03
N TYR A 195 8.72 12.17 -2.21
CA TYR A 195 8.57 10.71 -2.06
C TYR A 195 7.70 10.33 -0.84
N TYR A 196 7.81 11.07 0.26
CA TYR A 196 6.95 10.92 1.45
C TYR A 196 5.86 11.99 1.49
N ASN A 197 5.16 12.20 0.38
CA ASN A 197 3.95 13.00 0.35
C ASN A 197 2.84 12.37 1.20
N GLY A 198 2.78 12.79 2.48
CA GLY A 198 1.66 12.55 3.37
C GLY A 198 1.92 11.39 4.32
N ILE A 199 2.22 11.73 5.58
CA ILE A 199 1.79 10.89 6.69
C ILE A 199 0.48 11.49 7.12
N ASP A 200 -0.58 10.81 6.79
CA ASP A 200 -1.86 11.08 7.38
C ASP A 200 -2.11 9.93 8.38
N TYR A 201 -3.05 10.05 9.32
CA TYR A 201 -3.26 9.04 10.36
C TYR A 201 -4.60 8.35 10.19
N TYR A 202 -4.59 7.02 10.26
CA TYR A 202 -5.78 6.27 10.64
C TYR A 202 -5.64 5.87 12.10
N ILE A 203 -6.45 6.48 12.96
CA ILE A 203 -6.93 5.77 14.14
C ILE A 203 -8.18 5.07 13.62
N PHE A 204 -8.07 3.77 13.32
CA PHE A 204 -9.31 2.98 13.23
C PHE A 204 -9.94 3.11 14.61
N ASP A 205 -11.11 3.74 14.73
CA ASP A 205 -11.68 4.29 15.98
C ASP A 205 -11.72 3.29 17.17
N ASP A 206 -11.47 1.99 16.92
CA ASP A 206 -11.39 0.91 17.91
C ASP A 206 -10.07 0.08 17.91
N MET A 207 -9.11 0.34 17.02
CA MET A 207 -7.82 -0.35 16.96
C MET A 207 -6.66 0.64 17.07
N ASP A 208 -5.89 0.50 18.15
CA ASP A 208 -4.70 1.28 18.45
C ASP A 208 -3.53 0.90 17.51
N CYS A 209 -3.69 1.16 16.20
CA CYS A 209 -2.75 0.75 15.15
C CYS A 209 -2.53 1.86 14.10
N ILE A 210 -1.34 1.85 13.49
CA ILE A 210 -0.89 2.80 12.45
C ILE A 210 -0.68 2.03 11.13
N VAL A 211 -0.99 2.64 9.98
CA VAL A 211 -0.82 1.99 8.68
C VAL A 211 0.60 2.16 8.13
N GLY A 212 1.24 1.06 7.71
CA GLY A 212 2.49 1.08 6.94
C GLY A 212 2.31 0.43 5.57
N ASP A 213 2.47 1.22 4.50
CA ASP A 213 2.39 0.78 3.10
C ASP A 213 3.78 0.83 2.44
N GLY A 214 4.47 -0.31 2.47
CA GLY A 214 5.81 -0.44 1.91
C GLY A 214 5.85 -0.32 0.38
N ALA A 215 4.73 -0.53 -0.32
CA ALA A 215 4.69 -0.52 -1.78
C ALA A 215 4.50 0.87 -2.36
N ASN A 216 3.69 1.70 -1.71
CA ASN A 216 3.56 3.10 -2.09
C ASN A 216 4.59 3.99 -1.39
N GLY A 217 5.30 3.48 -0.38
CA GLY A 217 6.35 4.21 0.35
C GLY A 217 5.80 5.15 1.41
N TYR A 218 4.56 4.94 1.87
CA TYR A 218 3.87 5.84 2.78
C TYR A 218 3.52 5.14 4.10
N PHE A 219 3.74 5.84 5.20
CA PHE A 219 2.86 5.67 6.36
C PHE A 219 1.54 6.35 6.00
N LEU A 220 0.57 5.58 5.51
CA LEU A 220 -0.67 6.15 5.00
C LEU A 220 -1.53 6.66 6.14
N GLY A 221 -2.18 7.78 5.89
CA GLY A 221 -3.51 7.98 6.43
C GLY A 221 -4.37 8.80 5.49
N ASP A 222 -5.58 9.03 5.94
CA ASP A 222 -6.66 9.74 5.24
C ASP A 222 -6.52 9.89 3.72
N ASP A 223 -6.35 8.77 3.00
CA ASP A 223 -6.75 8.78 1.61
C ASP A 223 -8.24 8.48 1.58
N SER A 224 -9.03 9.51 1.29
CA SER A 224 -10.47 9.42 0.97
C SER A 224 -10.81 8.43 -0.18
N ASN A 225 -9.82 7.75 -0.76
CA ASN A 225 -9.97 6.61 -1.67
C ASN A 225 -9.89 5.23 -0.97
N ILE A 226 -9.32 5.16 0.23
CA ILE A 226 -9.28 3.97 1.09
C ILE A 226 -10.68 3.71 1.69
N GLU A 227 -11.57 4.70 1.80
CA GLU A 227 -12.91 4.57 2.39
C GLU A 227 -13.98 3.84 1.54
N LYS A 228 -13.64 3.23 0.41
CA LYS A 228 -14.66 2.67 -0.51
C LYS A 228 -14.62 1.16 -0.71
N GLU A 229 -13.63 0.49 -0.15
CA GLU A 229 -13.50 -0.96 -0.28
C GLU A 229 -13.53 -1.63 1.09
N GLU A 230 -14.21 -2.76 1.16
CA GLU A 230 -14.25 -3.63 2.33
C GLU A 230 -12.82 -4.13 2.59
N LYS A 231 -12.30 -3.88 3.79
CA LYS A 231 -10.97 -4.35 4.18
C LYS A 231 -11.07 -5.35 5.31
N ILE A 232 -10.15 -6.30 5.25
CA ILE A 232 -10.01 -7.32 6.26
C ILE A 232 -8.59 -7.18 6.80
N ALA A 233 -8.47 -6.86 8.08
CA ALA A 233 -7.22 -6.94 8.82
C ALA A 233 -7.17 -8.28 9.55
N ILE A 234 -6.06 -8.99 9.44
CA ILE A 234 -5.88 -10.29 10.08
C ILE A 234 -4.56 -10.29 10.84
N ASP A 235 -4.63 -10.62 12.13
CA ASP A 235 -3.46 -10.87 12.96
C ASP A 235 -2.79 -12.19 12.53
N PRO A 236 -1.52 -12.19 12.10
CA PRO A 236 -0.84 -13.38 11.58
C PRO A 236 -0.56 -14.46 12.64
N ILE A 237 -0.62 -14.11 13.93
CA ILE A 237 -0.37 -15.03 15.04
C ILE A 237 -1.68 -15.56 15.61
N THR A 238 -2.64 -14.68 15.91
CA THR A 238 -3.91 -15.07 16.54
C THR A 238 -4.99 -15.47 15.54
N LEU A 239 -4.82 -15.11 14.26
CA LEU A 239 -5.81 -15.26 13.19
C LEU A 239 -7.13 -14.52 13.48
N THR A 240 -7.09 -13.51 14.35
CA THR A 240 -8.24 -12.64 14.62
C THR A 240 -8.49 -11.78 13.40
N ILE A 241 -9.75 -11.72 12.96
CA ILE A 241 -10.20 -10.91 11.82
C ILE A 241 -10.89 -9.65 12.33
N ASP A 242 -10.45 -8.50 11.85
CA ASP A 242 -11.11 -7.21 12.04
C ASP A 242 -11.58 -6.66 10.69
N PHE A 243 -12.89 -6.40 10.60
CA PHE A 243 -13.50 -5.77 9.43
C PHE A 243 -13.41 -4.25 9.57
N LEU A 244 -12.66 -3.61 8.67
CA LEU A 244 -12.47 -2.16 8.70
C LEU A 244 -13.55 -1.51 7.84
N ASN A 245 -14.44 -0.74 8.48
CA ASN A 245 -15.51 0.02 7.81
C ASN A 245 -15.09 1.46 7.57
#